data_AF-A0A383D2F5-F1
#
_entry.id   AF-A0A383D2F5-F1
#
_cell.length_a   1.000
_cell.length_b   1.000
_cell.length_c   1.000
_cell.angle_alpha   90.00
_cell.angle_beta   90.00
_cell.angle_gamma   90.00
#
_symmetry.space_group_name_H-M   'P 1'
#
loop_
_entity.id
_entity.type
_entity.pdbx_description
1 polymer ?
#
loop_
_entity_poly.entity_id
_entity_poly.type
_entity_poly.pdbx_seq_one_letter_code
_entity_poly.pdbx_strand_id
1 'polypeptide(L)' 'MQELNLRHLGRDWTTDVLSFSLGGKDIVKDIVVGDVYVGFEQARHQAKELGIELDEELARLAIHGTLHVLG' A
#
# COMPACT_ATOMS: atom_id res chain seq x y z
N MET A 1 2.46 10.80 1.25
CA MET A 1 1.38 9.98 0.65
C MET A 1 0.51 10.78 -0.31
N GLN A 2 -0.14 11.87 0.11
CA GLN A 2 -0.95 12.72 -0.80
C GLN A 2 -0.19 13.13 -2.07
N GLU A 3 1.04 13.62 -1.94
CA GLU A 3 1.85 14.02 -3.10
C GLU A 3 2.13 12.86 -4.09
N LEU A 4 2.42 11.66 -3.58
CA LEU A 4 2.59 10.47 -4.42
C LEU A 4 1.27 10.07 -5.10
N ASN A 5 0.17 10.11 -4.35
CA ASN A 5 -1.17 9.79 -4.86
C ASN A 5 -1.58 10.78 -5.98
N LEU A 6 -1.27 12.06 -5.80
CA LEU A 6 -1.52 13.09 -6.81
C LEU A 6 -0.64 12.86 -8.05
N ARG A 7 0.68 12.69 -7.86
CA ARG A 7 1.63 12.54 -8.96
C ARG A 7 1.39 11.29 -9.81
N HIS A 8 1.04 10.17 -9.20
CA HIS A 8 0.96 8.89 -9.90
C HIS A 8 -0.46 8.42 -10.21
N LEU A 9 -1.47 8.81 -9.41
CA LEU A 9 -2.87 8.40 -9.59
C LEU A 9 -3.83 9.58 -9.84
N GLY A 10 -3.33 10.82 -9.84
CA GLY A 10 -4.16 12.01 -10.08
C GLY A 10 -5.14 12.34 -8.95
N ARG A 11 -4.90 11.79 -7.74
CA ARG A 11 -5.81 11.91 -6.60
C ARG A 11 -5.21 12.81 -5.52
N ASP A 12 -5.83 13.96 -5.30
CA ASP A 12 -5.37 14.94 -4.30
C ASP A 12 -5.94 14.68 -2.89
N TRP A 13 -5.68 13.48 -2.36
CA TRP A 13 -6.03 13.12 -0.98
C TRP A 13 -5.06 12.06 -0.43
N THR A 14 -4.91 11.99 0.90
CA THR A 14 -4.04 11.01 1.57
C THR A 14 -4.72 9.64 1.63
N THR A 15 -4.02 8.61 1.16
CA THR A 15 -4.43 7.21 1.31
C THR A 15 -3.52 6.49 2.30
N ASP A 16 -4.00 5.35 2.80
CA ASP A 16 -3.30 4.44 3.69
C ASP A 16 -2.23 3.60 2.98
N VAL A 17 -2.51 3.13 1.76
CA VAL A 17 -1.56 2.37 0.94
C VAL A 17 -1.62 2.77 -0.54
N LEU A 18 -0.45 2.77 -1.19
CA LEU A 18 -0.30 2.86 -2.64
C LEU A 18 0.46 1.63 -3.14
N SER A 19 -0.07 0.99 -4.18
CA SER A 19 0.53 -0.17 -4.83
C SER A 19 0.82 0.13 -6.28
N PHE A 20 2.05 -0.10 -6.72
CA PHE A 20 2.47 0.05 -8.11
C PHE A 20 2.97 -1.27 -8.65
N SER A 21 2.22 -1.88 -9.57
CA SER A 21 2.67 -3.07 -10.28
C SER A 21 3.70 -2.69 -11.35
N LEU A 22 4.82 -3.42 -11.41
CA LEU A 22 5.87 -3.20 -12.41
C LEU A 22 5.64 -3.97 -13.72
N GLY A 23 4.49 -4.63 -13.88
CA GLY A 23 4.04 -5.16 -15.17
C GLY A 23 4.72 -6.46 -15.60
N GLY A 24 5.38 -7.17 -14.68
CA GLY A 24 5.87 -8.51 -14.88
C GLY A 24 4.72 -9.49 -15.11
N LYS A 25 4.55 -10.01 -16.34
CA LYS A 25 3.50 -11.00 -16.65
C LYS A 25 3.77 -12.37 -16.03
N ASP A 26 5.01 -12.62 -15.63
CA ASP A 26 5.48 -13.90 -15.16
C ASP A 26 6.14 -13.72 -13.78
N ILE A 27 5.29 -13.63 -12.76
CA ILE A 27 5.64 -13.44 -11.33
C ILE A 27 6.69 -14.47 -10.86
N VAL A 28 6.76 -15.63 -11.54
CA VAL A 28 7.73 -16.70 -11.25
C VAL A 28 9.14 -16.37 -11.76
N LYS A 29 9.27 -15.55 -12.80
CA LYS A 29 10.56 -15.11 -13.36
C LYS A 29 11.00 -13.75 -12.83
N ASP A 30 10.05 -12.89 -12.50
CA ASP A 30 10.31 -11.53 -12.05
C ASP A 30 10.56 -11.51 -10.54
N ILE A 31 11.81 -11.23 -10.14
CA ILE A 31 12.21 -11.15 -8.72
C ILE A 31 11.54 -9.97 -8.01
N VAL A 32 11.20 -8.92 -8.76
CA VAL A 32 10.53 -7.71 -8.24
C VAL A 32 9.27 -7.48 -9.07
N VAL A 33 8.11 -7.54 -8.40
CA VAL A 33 6.79 -7.54 -9.06
C VAL A 33 6.07 -6.20 -8.91
N GLY A 34 6.47 -5.39 -7.94
CA GLY A 34 5.90 -4.07 -7.68
C GLY A 34 6.38 -3.46 -6.38
N ASP A 35 5.90 -2.25 -6.12
CA ASP A 35 6.16 -1.49 -4.90
C ASP A 35 4.89 -1.33 -4.07
N VAL A 36 5.04 -1.35 -2.74
CA VAL A 36 3.98 -1.05 -1.78
C VAL A 36 4.45 0.05 -0.85
N TYR A 37 3.72 1.16 -0.81
CA TYR A 37 3.99 2.31 0.04
C TYR A 37 2.90 2.43 1.09
N VAL A 38 3.26 2.29 2.37
CA VAL A 38 2.33 2.38 3.50
C VAL A 38 2.48 3.72 4.20
N GLY A 39 1.38 4.45 4.37
CA GLY A 39 1.33 5.71 5.11
C GLY A 39 1.30 5.46 6.61
N PHE A 40 2.47 5.51 7.27
CA PHE A 40 2.61 5.21 8.70
C PHE A 40 1.63 5.97 9.62
N GLU A 41 1.51 7.29 9.46
CA GLU A 41 0.58 8.07 10.28
C GLU A 41 -0.88 7.67 10.05
N GLN A 42 -1.26 7.37 8.80
CA GLN A 42 -2.61 6.93 8.47
C GLN A 42 -2.91 5.56 9.09
N ALA A 43 -1.97 4.62 9.01
CA ALA A 43 -2.07 3.31 9.66
C ALA A 43 -2.22 3.44 11.18
N ARG A 44 -1.49 4.38 11.81
CA ARG A 44 -1.61 4.68 13.24
C ARG A 44 -2.98 5.25 13.62
N HIS A 45 -3.54 6.12 12.78
CA HIS A 45 -4.90 6.63 12.97
C HIS A 45 -5.94 5.51 12.83
N GLN A 46 -5.82 4.67 11.79
CA GLN A 46 -6.72 3.55 11.53
C GLN A 46 -6.67 2.49 12.62
N ALA A 47 -5.47 2.10 13.08
CA ALA A 47 -5.31 1.15 14.18
C ALA A 47 -6.05 1.61 15.45
N LYS A 48 -5.96 2.92 15.76
CA LYS A 48 -6.68 3.51 16.89
C LYS A 48 -8.20 3.50 16.70
N GLU A 49 -8.69 3.81 15.50
CA GLU A 49 -10.13 3.79 15.17
C GLU A 49 -10.72 2.38 15.21
N LEU A 50 -9.94 1.38 14.79
CA LEU A 50 -10.30 -0.03 14.77
C LEU A 50 -10.11 -0.73 16.13
N GLY A 51 -9.37 -0.11 17.06
CA GLY A 51 -9.06 -0.69 18.36
C GLY A 51 -8.09 -1.88 18.30
N ILE A 52 -7.17 -1.86 17.34
CA ILE A 52 -6.15 -2.91 17.12
C ILE A 52 -4.74 -2.35 17.31
N GLU A 53 -3.76 -3.25 17.40
CA GLU A 53 -2.35 -2.87 17.47
C GLU A 53 -1.86 -2.30 16.13
N LEU A 54 -0.93 -1.35 16.19
CA LEU A 54 -0.36 -0.73 14.99
C LEU A 54 0.29 -1.77 14.06
N ASP A 55 1.00 -2.74 14.62
CA ASP A 55 1.66 -3.80 13.85
C ASP A 55 0.64 -4.67 13.10
N GLU A 56 -0.56 -4.85 13.66
CA GLU A 56 -1.65 -5.57 12.99
C GLU A 56 -2.15 -4.79 11.77
N GLU A 57 -2.36 -3.48 11.91
CA GLU A 57 -2.79 -2.64 10.78
C GLU A 57 -1.71 -2.54 9.70
N LEU A 58 -0.43 -2.40 10.09
CA LEU A 58 0.68 -2.41 9.14
C LEU A 58 0.76 -3.73 8.37
N ALA A 59 0.56 -4.87 9.05
CA ALA A 59 0.49 -6.17 8.39
C ALA A 59 -0.69 -6.26 7.42
N ARG A 60 -1.88 -5.78 7.82
CA ARG A 60 -3.07 -5.72 6.96
C ARG A 60 -2.83 -4.90 5.71
N LEU A 61 -2.28 -3.69 5.84
CA LEU A 61 -1.97 -2.81 4.72
C LEU A 61 -0.88 -3.38 3.81
N ALA A 62 0.14 -4.03 4.37
CA ALA A 62 1.19 -4.70 3.60
C ALA A 62 0.62 -5.86 2.77
N ILE A 63 -0.22 -6.70 3.37
CA ILE A 63 -0.89 -7.81 2.68
C ILE A 63 -1.83 -7.25 1.60
N HIS A 64 -2.68 -6.29 1.95
CA HIS A 64 -3.63 -5.66 1.02
C HIS A 64 -2.90 -5.02 -0.17
N GLY A 65 -1.83 -4.26 0.10
CA GLY A 65 -1.01 -3.63 -0.92
C GLY A 65 -0.33 -4.64 -1.84
N THR A 66 0.18 -5.74 -1.29
CA THR A 66 0.80 -6.83 -2.05
C THR A 66 -0.21 -7.52 -2.95
N LEU A 67 -1.41 -7.83 -2.45
CA LEU A 67 -2.48 -8.43 -3.27
C LEU A 67 -2.83 -7.51 -4.45
N HIS A 68 -2.93 -6.21 -4.23
CA HIS A 68 -3.14 -5.24 -5.32
C HIS A 68 -2.03 -5.24 -6.38
N VAL A 69 -0.77 -5.52 -6.00
CA VAL A 69 0.34 -5.65 -6.96
C VAL A 69 0.19 -6.91 -7.83
N LEU A 70 -0.30 -8.00 -7.25
CA LEU A 70 -0.40 -9.32 -7.90
C LEU A 70 -1.65 -9.49 -8.79
N GLY A 71 -2.63 -8.58 -8.67
CA GLY A 71 -3.89 -8.62 -9.43
C GLY A 71 -4.95 -9.50 -8.77
#